data_AF-A0A1G4QGK6-F1
#
_entry.id   AF-A0A1G4QGK6-F1
#
_cell.length_a   1.000
_cell.length_b   1.000
_cell.length_c   1.000
_cell.angle_alpha   90.00
_cell.angle_beta   90.00
_cell.angle_gamma   90.00
#
_symmetry.space_group_name_H-M   'P 1'
#
loop_
_entity.id
_entity.type
_entity.pdbx_description
1 polymer ?
#
loop_
_entity_poly.entity_id
_entity_poly.type
_entity_poly.pdbx_seq_one_letter_code
_entity_poly.pdbx_strand_id
1 'polypeptide(L)'
;MNYNSFFSRKETMLKLKLSAVEYCVVNDMRRVIDRLQNNNVLEYQPDGSNFLWPLFDDYDENDFDEFFTKLGPNRAKELINLFCKLKIRVSNSVFETEVFFLYMCIKDTCSVNLLYFDDDEHNCFDEDNEQNCFDLDTPTFSELYRKIKRSLEIKLKDFSVKQF
;
A
#
# COMPACT_ATOMS: atom_id res chain seq x y z
N MET A 1 -9.56 12.26 19.36
CA MET A 1 -9.16 12.83 18.06
C MET A 1 -8.43 14.15 18.31
N ASN A 2 -7.14 14.21 17.96
CA ASN A 2 -6.32 15.41 18.09
C ASN A 2 -6.55 16.31 16.87
N TYR A 3 -7.21 17.46 17.04
CA TYR A 3 -7.57 18.36 15.94
C TYR A 3 -6.35 18.88 15.16
N ASN A 4 -5.17 18.92 15.78
CA ASN A 4 -3.95 19.39 15.14
C ASN A 4 -3.40 18.41 14.09
N SER A 5 -3.62 17.10 14.26
CA SER A 5 -3.17 16.12 13.26
C SER A 5 -3.99 16.21 11.98
N PHE A 6 -5.29 16.50 12.08
CA PHE A 6 -6.16 16.67 10.91
C PHE A 6 -5.74 17.85 10.03
N PHE A 7 -5.36 18.99 10.63
CA PHE A 7 -4.90 20.17 9.89
C PHE A 7 -3.52 19.96 9.27
N SER A 8 -2.58 19.33 9.99
CA SER A 8 -1.24 19.03 9.46
C SER A 8 -1.29 18.05 8.28
N ARG A 9 -2.13 17.01 8.35
CA ARG A 9 -2.35 16.05 7.24
C ARG A 9 -2.95 16.71 6.01
N LYS A 10 -3.87 17.66 6.22
CA LYS A 10 -4.45 18.46 5.13
C LYS A 10 -3.37 19.29 4.44
N GLU A 11 -2.42 19.83 5.17
CA GLU A 11 -1.32 20.64 4.65
C GLU A 11 -0.31 19.82 3.82
N THR A 12 0.03 18.61 4.27
CA THR A 12 0.90 17.67 3.52
C THR A 12 0.24 17.23 2.21
N MET A 13 -1.05 16.88 2.25
CA MET A 13 -1.83 16.50 1.07
C MET A 13 -2.09 17.68 0.11
N LEU A 14 -2.14 18.92 0.61
CA LEU A 14 -2.26 20.13 -0.22
C LEU A 14 -1.02 20.33 -1.12
N LYS A 15 0.18 19.91 -0.67
CA LYS A 15 1.40 19.97 -1.49
C LYS A 15 1.31 19.11 -2.75
N LEU A 16 0.51 18.04 -2.71
CA LEU A 16 0.27 17.16 -3.86
C LEU A 16 -0.75 17.73 -4.84
N LYS A 17 -1.46 18.82 -4.49
CA LYS A 17 -2.52 19.43 -5.32
C LYS A 17 -3.57 18.41 -5.79
N LEU A 18 -4.01 17.53 -4.89
CA LEU A 18 -5.00 16.50 -5.19
C LEU A 18 -6.36 17.12 -5.57
N SER A 19 -7.05 16.51 -6.51
CA SER A 19 -8.47 16.75 -6.77
C SER A 19 -9.33 16.23 -5.61
N ALA A 20 -10.60 16.65 -5.56
CA ALA A 20 -11.53 16.15 -4.55
C ALA A 20 -11.67 14.62 -4.58
N VAL A 21 -11.67 14.01 -5.77
CA VAL A 21 -11.76 12.55 -5.94
C VAL A 21 -10.50 11.87 -5.39
N GLU A 22 -9.31 12.36 -5.76
CA GLU A 22 -8.05 11.82 -5.26
C GLU A 22 -7.94 11.94 -3.73
N TYR A 23 -8.39 13.06 -3.16
CA TYR A 23 -8.44 13.24 -1.71
C TYR A 23 -9.38 12.24 -1.02
N CYS A 24 -10.57 12.00 -1.59
CA CYS A 24 -11.50 10.99 -1.06
C CYS A 24 -10.87 9.59 -1.07
N VAL A 25 -10.17 9.22 -2.15
CA VAL A 25 -9.49 7.92 -2.27
C VAL A 25 -8.43 7.77 -1.19
N VAL A 26 -7.59 8.80 -0.97
CA VAL A 26 -6.59 8.78 0.11
C VAL A 26 -7.26 8.65 1.48
N ASN A 27 -8.35 9.37 1.71
CA ASN A 27 -9.09 9.26 2.97
C ASN A 27 -9.67 7.86 3.16
N ASP A 28 -10.15 7.21 2.09
CA ASP A 28 -10.62 5.84 2.13
C ASP A 28 -9.49 4.86 2.46
N MET A 29 -8.29 5.04 1.86
CA MET A 29 -7.11 4.23 2.19
C MET A 29 -6.77 4.31 3.68
N ARG A 30 -6.75 5.53 4.24
CA ARG A 30 -6.52 5.72 5.68
C ARG A 30 -7.56 4.98 6.52
N ARG A 31 -8.85 5.06 6.16
CA ARG A 31 -9.91 4.33 6.86
C ARG A 31 -9.75 2.82 6.76
N VAL A 32 -9.11 2.29 5.72
CA VAL A 32 -8.75 0.86 5.66
C VAL A 32 -7.68 0.56 6.70
N ILE A 33 -6.61 1.33 6.72
CA ILE A 33 -5.49 1.16 7.66
C ILE A 33 -5.98 1.30 9.12
N ASP A 34 -6.75 2.35 9.43
CA ASP A 34 -7.32 2.57 10.75
C ASP A 34 -8.22 1.40 11.18
N ARG A 35 -9.01 0.83 10.26
CA ARG A 35 -9.85 -0.34 10.56
C ARG A 35 -9.01 -1.58 10.82
N LEU A 36 -7.97 -1.82 10.03
CA LEU A 36 -7.05 -2.95 10.23
C LEU A 36 -6.38 -2.84 11.60
N GLN A 37 -5.90 -1.65 11.97
CA GLN A 37 -5.34 -1.39 13.29
C GLN A 37 -6.37 -1.66 14.41
N ASN A 38 -7.56 -1.06 14.32
CA ASN A 38 -8.57 -1.18 15.39
C ASN A 38 -9.15 -2.59 15.54
N ASN A 39 -9.30 -3.32 14.43
CA ASN A 39 -9.78 -4.70 14.46
C ASN A 39 -8.71 -5.64 15.06
N ASN A 40 -7.42 -5.38 14.82
CA ASN A 40 -6.32 -6.15 15.43
C ASN A 40 -6.13 -5.86 16.93
N VAL A 41 -6.49 -4.66 17.40
CA VAL A 41 -6.42 -4.28 18.83
C VAL A 41 -7.57 -4.92 19.65
N LEU A 42 -8.68 -5.30 19.02
CA LEU A 42 -9.89 -5.78 19.71
C LEU A 42 -10.02 -7.30 19.85
N GLU A 43 -9.18 -8.09 19.19
CA GLU A 43 -9.20 -9.55 19.35
C GLU A 43 -7.95 -10.05 20.06
N TYR A 44 -7.59 -9.61 21.26
CA TYR A 44 -6.61 -10.38 22.06
C TYR A 44 -7.18 -11.78 22.34
N GLN A 45 -6.92 -12.75 21.45
CA GLN A 45 -7.17 -14.15 21.69
C GLN A 45 -6.02 -14.69 22.54
N PRO A 46 -6.29 -15.27 23.72
CA PRO A 46 -5.26 -15.74 24.63
C PRO A 46 -4.48 -16.96 24.10
N ASP A 47 -4.78 -17.45 22.90
CA ASP A 47 -4.04 -18.51 22.21
C ASP A 47 -2.86 -17.99 21.36
N GLY A 48 -2.67 -16.67 21.27
CA GLY A 48 -1.54 -16.06 20.56
C GLY A 48 -1.70 -15.99 19.04
N SER A 49 -2.90 -16.22 18.51
CA SER A 49 -3.16 -16.29 17.05
C SER A 49 -3.34 -14.92 16.35
N ASN A 50 -3.02 -13.80 17.00
CA ASN A 50 -3.05 -12.48 16.35
C ASN A 50 -1.79 -12.22 15.53
N PHE A 51 -1.70 -12.88 14.38
CA PHE A 51 -0.53 -12.80 13.49
C PHE A 51 -0.23 -11.39 12.95
N LEU A 52 -1.15 -10.43 13.05
CA LEU A 52 -1.00 -9.07 12.52
C LEU A 52 -0.64 -8.01 13.55
N TRP A 53 -0.67 -8.32 14.86
CA TRP A 53 -0.39 -7.35 15.92
C TRP A 53 1.00 -6.68 15.77
N PRO A 54 2.10 -7.43 15.51
CA PRO A 54 3.43 -6.82 15.42
C PRO A 54 3.58 -5.81 14.26
N LEU A 55 2.69 -5.87 13.26
CA LEU A 55 2.73 -5.00 12.07
C LEU A 55 2.26 -3.56 12.37
N PHE A 56 1.60 -3.35 13.50
CA PHE A 56 1.06 -2.06 13.91
C PHE A 56 1.65 -1.53 15.21
N ASP A 57 2.58 -2.26 15.85
CA ASP A 57 3.20 -1.82 17.11
C ASP A 57 3.93 -0.47 16.95
N ASP A 58 4.56 -0.25 15.80
CA ASP A 58 5.23 1.01 15.44
C ASP A 58 4.40 1.88 14.48
N TYR A 59 3.08 1.74 14.44
CA TYR A 59 2.23 2.52 13.52
C TYR A 59 2.43 4.04 13.70
N ASP A 60 2.90 4.71 12.65
CA ASP A 60 2.92 6.17 12.56
C ASP A 60 1.97 6.58 11.44
N GLU A 61 0.94 7.34 11.81
CA GLU A 61 -0.05 7.91 10.90
C GLU A 61 0.59 8.81 9.82
N ASN A 62 1.83 9.29 10.06
CA ASN A 62 2.56 10.16 9.14
C ASN A 62 3.33 9.39 8.06
N ASP A 63 3.65 8.10 8.24
CA ASP A 63 4.42 7.34 7.26
C ASP A 63 3.74 7.30 5.89
N PHE A 64 2.42 7.19 5.92
CA PHE A 64 1.59 7.22 4.73
C PHE A 64 1.69 8.57 4.00
N ASP A 65 1.66 9.67 4.75
CA ASP A 65 1.74 11.02 4.20
C ASP A 65 3.15 11.35 3.70
N GLU A 66 4.17 10.88 4.41
CA GLU A 66 5.57 10.99 4.03
C GLU A 66 5.84 10.22 2.74
N PHE A 67 5.30 9.01 2.59
CA PHE A 67 5.40 8.22 1.37
C PHE A 67 4.88 8.98 0.15
N PHE A 68 3.63 9.46 0.19
CA PHE A 68 3.07 10.20 -0.94
C PHE A 68 3.79 11.53 -1.18
N THR A 69 4.32 12.17 -0.14
CA THR A 69 5.12 13.39 -0.27
C THR A 69 6.45 13.12 -0.96
N LYS A 70 7.17 12.06 -0.59
CA LYS A 70 8.43 11.64 -1.20
C LYS A 70 8.27 11.25 -2.66
N LEU A 71 7.11 10.70 -3.06
CA LEU A 71 6.80 10.42 -4.46
C LEU A 71 6.73 11.67 -5.32
N GLY A 72 6.36 12.79 -4.70
CA GLY A 72 6.02 14.00 -5.41
C GLY A 72 4.66 13.91 -6.11
N PRO A 73 4.14 15.06 -6.56
CA PRO A 73 2.74 15.20 -6.97
C PRO A 73 2.35 14.30 -8.13
N ASN A 74 3.20 14.15 -9.14
CA ASN A 74 2.86 13.38 -10.35
C ASN A 74 2.74 11.89 -10.04
N ARG A 75 3.75 11.30 -9.41
CA ARG A 75 3.79 9.87 -9.06
C ARG A 75 2.74 9.51 -8.01
N ALA A 76 2.55 10.37 -7.01
CA ALA A 76 1.50 10.20 -6.01
C ALA A 76 0.11 10.13 -6.66
N LYS A 77 -0.22 11.08 -7.54
CA LYS A 77 -1.49 11.07 -8.26
C LYS A 77 -1.67 9.88 -9.17
N GLU A 78 -0.61 9.46 -9.87
CA GLU A 78 -0.66 8.24 -10.70
C GLU A 78 -1.07 7.02 -9.86
N LEU A 79 -0.41 6.79 -8.71
CA LEU A 79 -0.78 5.69 -7.81
C LEU A 79 -2.19 5.85 -7.25
N ILE A 80 -2.55 7.03 -6.73
CA ILE A 80 -3.90 7.28 -6.19
C ILE A 80 -4.98 6.98 -7.24
N ASN A 81 -4.73 7.35 -8.50
CA ASN A 81 -5.65 7.06 -9.60
C ASN A 81 -5.76 5.56 -9.92
N LEU A 82 -4.68 4.78 -9.77
CA LEU A 82 -4.74 3.32 -9.90
C LEU A 82 -5.59 2.69 -8.81
N PHE A 83 -5.41 3.10 -7.56
CA PHE A 83 -6.25 2.66 -6.46
C PHE A 83 -7.73 3.07 -6.61
N CYS A 84 -7.97 4.28 -7.09
CA CYS A 84 -9.32 4.74 -7.44
C CYS A 84 -9.97 3.80 -8.47
N LYS A 85 -9.22 3.44 -9.53
CA LYS A 85 -9.69 2.49 -10.55
C LYS A 85 -9.94 1.11 -9.96
N LEU A 86 -9.08 0.61 -9.07
CA LEU A 86 -9.28 -0.69 -8.42
C LEU A 86 -10.58 -0.70 -7.60
N LYS A 87 -10.79 0.34 -6.79
CA LYS A 87 -12.00 0.49 -5.98
C LYS A 87 -13.28 0.51 -6.82
N ILE A 88 -13.26 1.23 -7.94
CA ILE A 88 -14.45 1.45 -8.77
C ILE A 88 -14.69 0.29 -9.74
N ARG A 89 -13.63 -0.25 -10.37
CA ARG A 89 -13.75 -1.19 -11.50
C ARG A 89 -13.59 -2.65 -11.10
N VAL A 90 -12.90 -2.94 -10.01
CA VAL A 90 -12.64 -4.31 -9.57
C VAL A 90 -13.55 -4.66 -8.40
N SER A 91 -13.22 -4.20 -7.19
CA SER A 91 -14.07 -4.34 -6.01
C SER A 91 -13.50 -3.53 -4.85
N ASN A 92 -14.35 -3.27 -3.85
CA ASN A 92 -13.87 -2.69 -2.60
C ASN A 92 -12.93 -3.64 -1.85
N SER A 93 -13.14 -4.96 -1.91
CA SER A 93 -12.25 -5.93 -1.25
C SER A 93 -10.84 -5.93 -1.84
N VAL A 94 -10.70 -5.89 -3.17
CA VAL A 94 -9.39 -5.80 -3.82
C VAL A 94 -8.72 -4.48 -3.48
N PHE A 95 -9.46 -3.37 -3.48
CA PHE A 95 -8.92 -2.10 -3.02
C PHE A 95 -8.40 -2.17 -1.59
N GLU A 96 -9.15 -2.75 -0.65
CA GLU A 96 -8.73 -2.88 0.75
C GLU A 96 -7.47 -3.75 0.90
N THR A 97 -7.40 -4.88 0.19
CA THR A 97 -6.21 -5.75 0.17
C THR A 97 -4.97 -5.02 -0.38
N GLU A 98 -5.10 -4.28 -1.47
CA GLU A 98 -3.97 -3.53 -2.04
C GLU A 98 -3.52 -2.38 -1.14
N VAL A 99 -4.44 -1.75 -0.40
CA VAL A 99 -4.06 -0.73 0.58
C VAL A 99 -3.28 -1.34 1.73
N PHE A 100 -3.64 -2.55 2.16
CA PHE A 100 -2.87 -3.29 3.16
C PHE A 100 -1.46 -3.62 2.65
N PHE A 101 -1.32 -4.14 1.43
CA PHE A 101 0.00 -4.42 0.85
C PHE A 101 0.85 -3.16 0.67
N LEU A 102 0.25 -2.04 0.25
CA LEU A 102 0.94 -0.76 0.21
C LEU A 102 1.46 -0.35 1.58
N TYR A 103 0.64 -0.47 2.63
CA TYR A 103 1.05 -0.15 3.99
C TYR A 103 2.23 -1.02 4.45
N MET A 104 2.20 -2.33 4.17
CA MET A 104 3.32 -3.23 4.43
C MET A 104 4.60 -2.76 3.75
N CYS A 105 4.51 -2.34 2.49
CA CYS A 105 5.66 -1.84 1.72
C CYS A 105 6.18 -0.47 2.20
N ILE A 106 5.33 0.33 2.88
CA ILE A 106 5.75 1.58 3.50
C ILE A 106 6.54 1.31 4.78
N LYS A 107 6.13 0.30 5.56
CA LYS A 107 6.79 -0.10 6.80
C LYS A 107 8.09 -0.88 6.56
N ASP A 108 8.04 -1.81 5.62
CA ASP A 108 9.19 -2.57 5.18
C ASP A 108 9.27 -2.50 3.65
N THR A 109 10.18 -1.69 3.15
CA THR A 109 10.36 -1.51 1.71
C THR A 109 10.73 -2.81 1.00
N CYS A 110 11.37 -3.77 1.66
CA CYS A 110 11.73 -5.06 1.06
C CYS A 110 10.49 -5.93 0.77
N SER A 111 9.39 -5.72 1.51
CA SER A 111 8.12 -6.40 1.27
C SER A 111 7.56 -6.15 -0.14
N VAL A 112 7.98 -5.08 -0.84
CA VAL A 112 7.58 -4.86 -2.23
C VAL A 112 8.01 -6.00 -3.16
N ASN A 113 9.14 -6.65 -2.89
CA ASN A 113 9.64 -7.75 -3.70
C ASN A 113 8.76 -9.00 -3.54
N LEU A 114 8.11 -9.15 -2.40
CA LEU A 114 7.20 -10.26 -2.09
C LEU A 114 5.75 -9.99 -2.49
N LEU A 115 5.28 -8.75 -2.32
CA LEU A 115 3.86 -8.38 -2.50
C LEU A 115 3.56 -7.82 -3.89
N TYR A 116 4.58 -7.26 -4.55
CA TYR A 116 4.47 -6.59 -5.85
C TYR A 116 5.57 -7.09 -6.80
N PHE A 117 5.68 -8.41 -6.94
CA PHE A 117 6.59 -9.03 -7.91
C PHE A 117 6.16 -8.73 -9.35
N ASP A 118 7.16 -8.55 -10.20
CA ASP A 118 6.99 -8.56 -11.66
C ASP A 118 7.14 -10.02 -12.12
N ASP A 119 6.13 -10.59 -12.77
CA ASP A 119 6.22 -11.96 -13.35
C ASP A 119 7.37 -12.10 -14.37
N ASP A 120 7.94 -10.99 -14.85
CA ASP A 120 9.11 -10.97 -15.74
C ASP A 120 10.46 -11.16 -15.02
N GLU A 121 10.51 -11.01 -13.69
CA GLU A 121 11.69 -11.30 -12.85
C GLU A 121 11.49 -12.68 -12.17
N HIS A 122 11.55 -13.74 -12.96
CA HIS A 122 11.45 -15.15 -12.51
C HIS A 122 12.58 -15.62 -11.56
N ASN A 123 13.36 -14.72 -10.95
CA ASN A 123 14.63 -15.06 -10.29
C ASN A 123 14.54 -15.28 -8.78
N CYS A 124 13.35 -15.43 -8.19
CA CYS A 124 13.23 -15.67 -6.73
C CYS A 124 12.95 -17.14 -6.36
N PHE A 125 12.86 -18.05 -7.34
CA PHE A 125 12.69 -19.47 -7.09
C PHE A 125 13.48 -20.29 -8.13
N ASP A 126 14.81 -20.29 -8.01
CA ASP A 126 15.59 -21.39 -8.56
C ASP A 126 15.48 -22.55 -7.55
N GLU A 127 15.00 -23.71 -8.01
CA GLU A 127 14.68 -24.90 -7.20
C GLU A 127 15.85 -25.44 -6.34
N ASP A 128 17.07 -24.94 -6.53
CA ASP A 128 18.29 -25.43 -5.88
C ASP A 128 19.16 -24.33 -5.20
N ASN A 129 18.71 -23.07 -5.09
CA ASN A 129 19.52 -22.01 -4.48
C ASN A 129 18.68 -21.09 -3.58
N GLU A 130 19.05 -21.00 -2.30
CA GLU A 130 18.44 -20.17 -1.26
C GLU A 130 18.67 -18.65 -1.53
N GLN A 131 18.20 -18.13 -2.66
CA GLN A 131 18.16 -16.68 -2.85
C GLN A 131 16.96 -16.15 -2.07
N ASN A 132 17.14 -15.88 -0.77
CA ASN A 132 16.12 -15.23 0.03
C ASN A 132 15.71 -13.93 -0.67
N CYS A 133 14.42 -13.69 -0.88
CA CYS A 133 13.90 -12.38 -1.27
C CYS A 133 14.33 -11.24 -0.30
N PHE A 134 14.86 -11.61 0.87
CA PHE A 134 15.45 -10.72 1.88
C PHE A 134 16.92 -10.34 1.63
N ASP A 135 17.65 -11.06 0.77
CA ASP A 135 19.04 -10.75 0.39
C ASP A 135 19.12 -9.84 -0.85
N LEU A 136 17.97 -9.37 -1.35
CA LEU A 136 17.90 -8.33 -2.37
C LEU A 136 18.24 -6.97 -1.72
N ASP A 137 19.08 -6.19 -2.40
CA ASP A 137 19.36 -4.81 -2.00
C ASP A 137 18.05 -4.06 -1.71
N THR A 138 18.04 -3.28 -0.63
CA THR A 138 16.87 -2.49 -0.24
C THR A 138 16.39 -1.68 -1.45
N PRO A 139 15.14 -1.87 -1.90
CA PRO A 139 14.69 -1.29 -3.16
C PRO A 139 14.70 0.24 -3.03
N THR A 140 15.24 0.89 -4.04
CA THR A 140 15.18 2.34 -4.10
C THR A 140 13.74 2.81 -4.16
N PHE A 141 13.48 4.03 -3.71
CA PHE A 141 12.13 4.59 -3.73
C PHE A 141 11.51 4.65 -5.14
N SER A 142 12.36 4.75 -6.18
CA SER A 142 11.92 4.68 -7.57
C SER A 142 11.53 3.27 -8.01
N GLU A 143 12.20 2.23 -7.49
CA GLU A 143 11.86 0.83 -7.74
C GLU A 143 10.60 0.42 -6.99
N LEU A 144 10.47 0.83 -5.72
CA LEU A 144 9.26 0.68 -4.92
C LEU A 144 8.04 1.22 -5.69
N TYR A 145 8.13 2.47 -6.16
CA TYR A 145 7.09 3.08 -7.00
C TYR A 145 6.79 2.26 -8.27
N ARG A 146 7.85 1.86 -9.00
CA ARG A 146 7.73 1.12 -10.27
C ARG A 146 6.99 -0.21 -10.08
N LYS A 147 7.37 -1.00 -9.07
CA LYS A 147 6.80 -2.31 -8.77
C LYS A 147 5.33 -2.21 -8.37
N ILE A 148 5.01 -1.33 -7.42
CA ILE A 148 3.63 -1.09 -6.99
C ILE A 148 2.78 -0.65 -8.20
N LYS A 149 3.23 0.36 -8.95
CA LYS A 149 2.50 0.86 -10.13
C LYS A 149 2.21 -0.27 -11.12
N ARG A 150 3.23 -1.04 -11.49
CA ARG A 150 3.14 -2.09 -12.50
C ARG A 150 2.16 -3.20 -12.09
N SER A 151 2.25 -3.67 -10.86
CA SER A 151 1.35 -4.71 -10.35
C SER A 151 -0.11 -4.25 -10.32
N LEU A 152 -0.38 -3.01 -9.88
CA LEU A 152 -1.75 -2.46 -9.91
C LEU A 152 -2.28 -2.33 -11.34
N GLU A 153 -1.42 -1.96 -12.31
CA GLU A 153 -1.79 -1.91 -13.73
C GLU A 153 -2.11 -3.30 -14.30
N ILE A 154 -1.35 -4.34 -13.94
CA ILE A 154 -1.61 -5.73 -14.34
C ILE A 154 -2.95 -6.20 -13.78
N LYS A 155 -3.18 -6.03 -12.47
CA LYS A 155 -4.47 -6.38 -11.84
C LYS A 155 -5.63 -5.71 -12.56
N LEU A 156 -5.53 -4.42 -12.86
CA LEU A 156 -6.57 -3.71 -13.60
C LEU A 156 -6.82 -4.28 -15.01
N LYS A 157 -5.79 -4.77 -15.70
CA LYS A 157 -5.93 -5.44 -17.01
C LYS A 157 -6.60 -6.79 -16.87
N ASP A 158 -6.16 -7.63 -15.94
CA ASP A 158 -6.69 -8.99 -15.76
C ASP A 158 -8.18 -9.00 -15.44
N PHE A 159 -8.64 -8.06 -14.61
CA PHE A 159 -10.07 -7.92 -14.31
C PHE A 159 -10.88 -7.30 -15.45
N SER A 160 -10.24 -6.58 -16.38
CA SER A 160 -10.92 -6.09 -17.59
C SER A 160 -11.17 -7.21 -18.60
N VAL A 161 -10.40 -8.30 -18.58
CA VAL A 161 -10.51 -9.42 -19.52
C VAL A 161 -11.57 -10.46 -19.07
N LYS A 162 -11.86 -10.55 -17.77
CA LYS A 162 -12.77 -11.56 -17.19
C LYS A 162 -14.27 -11.22 -17.24
N GLN A 163 -14.68 -10.16 -17.94
CA GLN A 163 -16.09 -9.82 -18.14
C GLN A 163 -16.63 -10.43 -19.44
N PHE A 164 -16.91 -11.75 -19.46
CA PHE A 164 -17.69 -12.43 -20.50
C PHE A 164 -18.57 -13.51 -19.89
#